data_AF-A0A383DTJ6-F1
#
_entry.id   AF-A0A383DTJ6-F1
#
_cell.length_a   1.000
_cell.length_b   1.000
_cell.length_c   1.000
_cell.angle_alpha   90.00
_cell.angle_beta   90.00
_cell.angle_gamma   90.00
#
_symmetry.space_group_name_H-M   'P 1'
#
loop_
_entity.id
_entity.type
_entity.pdbx_description
1 polymer ?
#
loop_
_entity_poly.entity_id
_entity_poly.type
_entity_poly.pdbx_seq_one_letter_code
_entity_poly.pdbx_strand_id
1 'polypeptide(L)'
;QLELITEQMEMVIQKYLRNEYRTIGEYNAEAEVPEPYRFVAIANFPANFTETAARRLASIASSGARCGVFPILSVDTTQTLPSGFTLSDIESNTTNLTLQDGTFTWVDPEFSKWPLHPEISPDDKVFTKIINRVGQAAVAAKRVEVPFDRVAPPEDKWWTGDTSKEINVPLGPAGAKKTQSMRLGKGTSQHVLIAGKTGSGKSTMMHALITNLALNYSPNEIQFYLIDFKKGVE
;
A
#
# COMPACT_ATOMS: atom_id res chain seq x y z
N GLN A 1 13.60 -4.67 9.03
CA GLN A 1 12.17 -4.26 9.04
C GLN A 1 12.00 -2.77 8.73
N LEU A 2 12.65 -1.86 9.45
CA LEU A 2 12.57 -0.42 9.15
C LEU A 2 13.02 -0.07 7.72
N GLU A 3 13.99 -0.80 7.19
CA GLU A 3 14.41 -0.70 5.79
C GLU A 3 13.26 -0.88 4.80
N LEU A 4 12.53 -2.01 4.88
CA LEU A 4 11.36 -2.28 4.04
C LEU A 4 10.30 -1.17 4.13
N ILE A 5 10.10 -0.61 5.33
CA ILE A 5 9.15 0.49 5.54
C ILE A 5 9.64 1.75 4.82
N THR A 6 10.92 2.10 4.96
CA THR A 6 11.49 3.28 4.29
C THR A 6 11.53 3.13 2.76
N GLU A 7 11.86 1.94 2.24
CA GLU A 7 11.79 1.66 0.80
C GLU A 7 10.37 1.83 0.27
N GLN A 8 9.37 1.38 1.04
CA GLN A 8 8.00 1.61 0.65
C GLN A 8 7.59 3.09 0.70
N MET A 9 8.04 3.85 1.71
CA MET A 9 7.81 5.28 1.75
C MET A 9 8.38 5.95 0.49
N GLU A 10 9.59 5.58 0.07
CA GLU A 10 10.18 6.06 -1.19
C GLU A 10 9.32 5.72 -2.41
N MET A 11 8.83 4.48 -2.51
CA MET A 11 7.93 4.07 -3.59
C MET A 11 6.64 4.89 -3.60
N VAL A 12 6.01 5.11 -2.44
CA VAL A 12 4.79 5.94 -2.31
C VAL A 12 5.06 7.38 -2.73
N ILE A 13 6.17 7.96 -2.28
CA ILE A 13 6.56 9.32 -2.63
C ILE A 13 6.75 9.43 -4.15
N GLN A 14 7.50 8.52 -4.75
CA GLN A 14 7.82 8.57 -6.18
C GLN A 14 6.61 8.30 -7.06
N LYS A 15 5.78 7.32 -6.69
CA LYS A 15 4.67 6.83 -7.52
C LYS A 15 3.41 7.66 -7.38
N TYR A 16 3.12 8.18 -6.18
CA TYR A 16 1.85 8.83 -5.88
C TYR A 16 2.00 10.30 -5.46
N LEU A 17 2.99 10.65 -4.62
CA LEU A 17 3.02 11.98 -4.00
C LEU A 17 3.80 13.05 -4.78
N ARG A 18 4.76 12.67 -5.63
CA ARG A 18 5.77 13.59 -6.17
C ARG A 18 5.18 14.84 -6.82
N ASN A 19 4.09 14.71 -7.58
CA ASN A 19 3.46 15.81 -8.32
C ASN A 19 1.91 15.77 -8.33
N GLU A 20 1.28 14.75 -7.76
CA GLU A 20 -0.18 14.55 -7.86
C GLU A 20 -0.92 14.78 -6.54
N TYR A 21 -0.37 14.29 -5.41
CA TYR A 21 -1.02 14.37 -4.09
C TYR A 21 -0.03 14.79 -3.00
N ARG A 22 -0.46 15.59 -2.03
CA ARG A 22 0.42 16.04 -0.93
C ARG A 22 0.63 14.94 0.10
N THR A 23 -0.39 14.11 0.32
CA THR A 23 -0.40 13.01 1.30
C THR A 23 -1.08 11.77 0.72
N ILE A 24 -0.80 10.60 1.30
CA ILE A 24 -1.47 9.35 0.91
C ILE A 24 -2.96 9.38 1.22
N GLY A 25 -3.40 10.19 2.19
CA GLY A 25 -4.83 10.35 2.48
C GLY A 25 -5.59 10.99 1.32
N GLU A 26 -5.00 12.02 0.71
CA GLU A 26 -5.56 12.65 -0.50
C GLU A 26 -5.60 11.66 -1.67
N TYR A 27 -4.53 10.87 -1.87
CA TYR A 27 -4.51 9.81 -2.87
C TYR A 27 -5.60 8.75 -2.62
N ASN A 28 -5.71 8.25 -1.38
CA ASN A 28 -6.65 7.19 -1.00
C ASN A 28 -8.11 7.63 -1.12
N ALA A 29 -8.40 8.92 -1.03
CA ALA A 29 -9.76 9.44 -1.21
C ALA A 29 -10.27 9.28 -2.66
N GLU A 30 -9.36 9.24 -3.64
CA GLU A 30 -9.69 9.09 -5.06
C GLU A 30 -9.28 7.72 -5.63
N ALA A 31 -8.40 6.98 -4.94
CA ALA A 31 -7.87 5.72 -5.43
C ALA A 31 -8.91 4.59 -5.33
N GLU A 32 -9.05 3.87 -6.44
CA GLU A 32 -9.86 2.65 -6.47
C GLU A 32 -9.25 1.53 -5.60
N VAL A 33 -7.91 1.51 -5.53
CA VAL A 33 -7.16 0.67 -4.61
C VAL A 33 -6.35 1.57 -3.68
N PRO A 34 -6.86 1.84 -2.46
CA PRO A 34 -6.14 2.65 -1.50
C PRO A 34 -4.89 1.91 -0.97
N GLU A 35 -3.83 2.66 -0.72
CA GLU A 35 -2.65 2.14 -0.04
C GLU A 35 -2.90 2.03 1.47
N PRO A 36 -2.48 0.94 2.12
CA PRO A 36 -2.74 0.73 3.54
C PRO A 36 -1.91 1.68 4.41
N TYR A 37 -2.56 2.24 5.43
CA TYR A 37 -1.86 2.88 6.54
C TYR A 37 -1.07 1.85 7.35
N ARG A 38 0.10 2.26 7.85
CA ARG A 38 0.95 1.41 8.67
C ARG A 38 1.32 2.07 9.97
N PHE A 39 1.27 1.28 11.03
CA PHE A 39 1.74 1.67 12.34
C PHE A 39 3.00 0.85 12.67
N VAL A 40 4.08 1.54 12.99
CA VAL A 40 5.37 0.93 13.36
C VAL A 40 5.51 1.06 14.87
N ALA A 41 5.14 0.00 15.59
CA ALA A 41 5.29 -0.06 17.04
C ALA A 41 6.70 -0.50 17.41
N ILE A 42 7.44 0.35 18.13
CA ILE A 42 8.77 0.09 18.66
C ILE A 42 8.72 0.26 20.17
N ALA A 43 8.98 -0.84 20.88
CA ALA A 43 9.12 -0.83 22.32
C ALA A 43 10.60 -0.68 22.71
N ASN A 44 10.86 0.14 23.72
CA ASN A 44 12.16 0.26 24.38
C ASN A 44 13.33 0.75 23.50
N PHE A 45 13.10 1.71 22.60
CA PHE A 45 14.20 2.39 21.88
C PHE A 45 15.09 3.14 22.91
N PRO A 46 16.44 3.10 22.82
CA PRO A 46 17.30 2.66 21.72
C PRO A 46 17.78 1.20 21.76
N ALA A 47 17.21 0.33 22.60
CA ALA A 47 17.70 -1.04 22.74
C ALA A 47 17.70 -1.80 21.39
N ASN A 48 18.85 -2.41 21.06
CA ASN A 48 19.09 -3.13 19.80
C ASN A 48 18.97 -2.30 18.51
N PHE A 49 19.14 -0.97 18.58
CA PHE A 49 19.21 -0.12 17.39
C PHE A 49 20.64 0.13 16.93
N THR A 50 20.88 -0.14 15.64
CA THR A 50 22.07 0.36 14.95
C THR A 50 21.90 1.83 14.59
N GLU A 51 22.99 2.54 14.29
CA GLU A 51 22.95 3.92 13.79
C GLU A 51 22.10 4.04 12.52
N THR A 52 22.20 3.05 11.62
CA THR A 52 21.41 3.00 10.38
C THR A 52 19.92 2.84 10.66
N ALA A 53 19.54 1.99 11.62
CA ALA A 53 18.15 1.81 12.03
C ALA A 53 17.59 3.08 12.68
N ALA A 54 18.38 3.78 13.50
CA ALA A 54 17.99 5.03 14.13
C ALA A 54 17.76 6.15 13.11
N ARG A 55 18.64 6.29 12.11
CA ARG A 55 18.43 7.25 11.00
C ARG A 55 17.16 6.93 10.20
N ARG A 56 16.87 5.65 9.95
CA ARG A 56 15.61 5.24 9.29
C ARG A 56 14.38 5.59 10.15
N LEU A 57 14.48 5.43 11.47
CA LEU A 57 13.42 5.84 12.40
C LEU A 57 13.17 7.36 12.35
N ALA A 58 14.20 8.19 12.36
CA ALA A 58 14.04 9.65 12.19
C ALA A 58 13.39 10.02 10.85
N SER A 59 13.74 9.30 9.77
CA SER A 59 13.08 9.47 8.46
C SER A 59 11.58 9.10 8.53
N ILE A 60 11.23 8.01 9.23
CA ILE A 60 9.83 7.62 9.46
C ILE A 60 9.10 8.69 10.29
N ALA A 61 9.70 9.21 11.36
CA ALA A 61 9.07 10.26 12.17
C ALA A 61 8.80 11.53 11.35
N SER A 62 9.79 12.00 10.58
CA SER A 62 9.68 13.25 9.81
C SER A 62 8.77 13.17 8.57
N SER A 63 8.84 12.07 7.81
CA SER A 63 8.19 11.97 6.50
C SER A 63 7.15 10.85 6.41
N GLY A 64 7.05 9.99 7.41
CA GLY A 64 6.16 8.82 7.42
C GLY A 64 4.70 9.20 7.32
N ALA A 65 4.24 10.23 8.05
CA ALA A 65 2.84 10.61 8.10
C ALA A 65 2.25 10.92 6.72
N ARG A 66 3.01 11.61 5.87
CA ARG A 66 2.61 11.89 4.47
C ARG A 66 2.45 10.63 3.63
N CYS A 67 3.20 9.58 3.96
CA CYS A 67 3.15 8.27 3.32
C CYS A 67 2.19 7.29 4.02
N GLY A 68 1.47 7.73 5.06
CA GLY A 68 0.59 6.89 5.86
C GLY A 68 1.31 5.93 6.81
N VAL A 69 2.57 6.21 7.14
CA VAL A 69 3.37 5.45 8.10
C VAL A 69 3.49 6.24 9.40
N PHE A 70 3.06 5.66 10.51
CA PHE A 70 3.03 6.30 11.81
C PHE A 70 3.85 5.49 12.82
N PRO A 71 4.93 6.06 13.38
CA PRO A 71 5.65 5.38 14.45
C PRO A 71 4.90 5.53 15.78
N ILE A 72 4.89 4.45 16.57
CA ILE A 72 4.45 4.45 17.97
C ILE A 72 5.65 3.94 18.78
N LEU A 73 6.17 4.78 19.65
CA LEU A 73 7.49 4.61 20.24
C LEU A 73 7.40 4.64 21.77
N SER A 74 8.03 3.68 22.42
CA SER A 74 8.47 3.82 23.80
C SER A 74 9.98 4.04 23.81
N VAL A 75 10.41 5.13 24.44
CA VAL A 75 11.82 5.53 24.54
C VAL A 75 12.28 5.36 25.99
N ASP A 76 13.37 4.63 26.18
CA ASP A 76 14.10 4.58 27.45
C ASP A 76 15.20 5.65 27.44
N THR A 77 14.92 6.76 28.13
CA THR A 77 15.82 7.93 28.20
C THR A 77 17.06 7.68 29.07
N THR A 78 17.16 6.53 29.74
CA THR A 78 18.34 6.19 30.57
C THR A 78 19.45 5.52 29.76
N GLN A 79 19.13 5.03 28.56
CA GLN A 79 20.09 4.38 27.67
C GLN A 79 20.80 5.38 26.75
N THR A 80 22.03 5.04 26.37
CA THR A 80 22.80 5.83 25.41
C THR A 80 22.21 5.71 24.01
N LEU A 81 21.95 6.85 23.38
CA LEU A 81 21.48 6.91 21.99
C LEU A 81 22.60 6.52 21.00
N PRO A 82 22.24 6.00 19.81
CA PRO A 82 23.20 5.76 18.74
C PRO A 82 23.95 7.03 18.32
N SER A 83 25.19 6.88 17.85
CA SER A 83 26.03 8.02 17.47
C SER A 83 25.38 8.89 16.39
N GLY A 84 25.43 10.21 16.57
CA GLY A 84 24.85 11.17 15.65
C GLY A 84 23.31 11.16 15.59
N PHE A 85 22.65 10.58 16.60
CA PHE A 85 21.20 10.61 16.78
C PHE A 85 20.83 11.38 18.05
N THR A 86 19.80 12.22 17.96
CA THR A 86 19.25 13.00 19.07
C THR A 86 17.75 12.72 19.21
N LEU A 87 17.21 12.85 20.42
CA LEU A 87 15.76 12.67 20.62
C LEU A 87 14.93 13.69 19.81
N SER A 88 15.44 14.89 19.60
CA SER A 88 14.80 15.91 18.76
C SER A 88 14.56 15.46 17.31
N ASP A 89 15.35 14.51 16.80
CA ASP A 89 15.18 13.96 15.44
C ASP A 89 13.83 13.22 15.27
N ILE A 90 13.26 12.73 16.37
CA ILE A 90 11.92 12.11 16.39
C ILE A 90 10.89 13.04 17.02
N GLU A 91 11.19 13.65 18.17
CA GLU A 91 10.25 14.43 18.97
C GLU A 91 9.64 15.60 18.20
N SER A 92 10.41 16.25 17.33
CA SER A 92 9.95 17.42 16.57
C SER A 92 8.81 17.10 15.59
N ASN A 93 8.63 15.82 15.24
CA ASN A 93 7.64 15.37 14.25
C ASN A 93 6.63 14.38 14.86
N THR A 94 6.68 14.16 16.17
CA THR A 94 5.78 13.24 16.88
C THR A 94 5.06 13.93 18.02
N THR A 95 3.91 13.37 18.37
CA THR A 95 3.23 13.70 19.62
C THR A 95 3.96 13.02 20.77
N ASN A 96 4.45 13.81 21.73
CA ASN A 96 5.31 13.31 22.79
C ASN A 96 4.57 13.27 24.14
N LEU A 97 4.69 12.14 24.81
CA LEU A 97 4.17 11.90 26.15
C LEU A 97 5.33 11.47 27.06
N THR A 98 5.33 11.95 28.29
CA THR A 98 6.26 11.51 29.33
C THR A 98 5.51 10.69 30.37
N LEU A 99 6.11 9.59 30.81
CA LEU A 99 5.61 8.78 31.92
C LEU A 99 6.38 9.16 33.19
N GLN A 100 5.71 9.80 34.14
CA GLN A 100 6.28 10.18 35.44
C GLN A 100 5.37 9.64 36.54
N ASP A 101 5.95 8.94 37.52
CA ASP A 101 5.22 8.35 38.65
C ASP A 101 3.98 7.52 38.23
N GLY A 102 4.10 6.79 37.12
CA GLY A 102 3.03 5.94 36.58
C GLY A 102 1.93 6.71 35.84
N THR A 103 2.04 8.02 35.67
CA THR A 103 1.07 8.87 34.98
C THR A 103 1.66 9.41 33.69
N PHE A 104 0.91 9.34 32.59
CA PHE A 104 1.31 9.98 31.34
C PHE A 104 0.93 11.46 31.35
N THR A 105 1.84 12.31 30.89
CA THR A 105 1.60 13.75 30.72
C THR A 105 2.02 14.19 29.33
N TRP A 106 1.31 15.19 28.80
CA TRP A 106 1.65 15.80 27.51
C TRP A 106 2.89 16.67 27.65
N VAL A 107 3.85 16.50 26.74
CA VAL A 107 4.96 17.46 26.59
C VAL A 107 4.51 18.74 25.90
N ASP A 108 3.47 18.63 25.07
CA ASP A 108 2.89 19.76 24.35
C ASP A 108 2.28 20.79 25.33
N PRO A 109 2.68 22.08 25.27
CA PRO A 109 2.20 23.10 26.19
C PRO A 109 0.69 23.35 26.14
N GLU A 110 0.04 23.17 24.98
CA GLU A 110 -1.40 23.34 24.82
C GLU A 110 -2.17 22.20 25.49
N PHE A 111 -1.72 20.96 25.27
CA PHE A 111 -2.36 19.77 25.83
C PHE A 111 -1.97 19.49 27.29
N SER A 112 -0.85 20.03 27.78
CA SER A 112 -0.37 19.83 29.17
C SER A 112 -1.37 20.22 30.25
N LYS A 113 -2.35 21.06 29.91
CA LYS A 113 -3.42 21.52 30.81
C LYS A 113 -4.50 20.46 31.05
N TRP A 114 -4.53 19.40 30.24
CA TRP A 114 -5.55 18.36 30.32
C TRP A 114 -4.95 17.05 30.81
N PRO A 115 -5.52 16.45 31.86
CA PRO A 115 -5.01 15.19 32.38
C PRO A 115 -5.21 14.08 31.35
N LEU A 116 -4.16 13.28 31.12
CA LEU A 116 -4.24 12.09 30.27
C LEU A 116 -4.51 10.88 31.15
N HIS A 117 -5.70 10.30 31.02
CA HIS A 117 -6.06 9.05 31.66
C HIS A 117 -6.10 7.96 30.60
N PRO A 118 -5.09 7.06 30.54
CA PRO A 118 -5.12 5.94 29.63
C PRO A 118 -6.38 5.12 29.86
N GLU A 119 -7.06 4.76 28.78
CA GLU A 119 -8.24 3.92 28.86
C GLU A 119 -7.84 2.54 29.40
N ILE A 120 -8.60 2.03 30.36
CA ILE A 120 -8.34 0.71 30.95
C ILE A 120 -8.84 -0.34 29.95
N SER A 121 -8.09 -1.44 29.81
CA SER A 121 -8.53 -2.55 28.97
C SER A 121 -9.92 -3.04 29.44
N PRO A 122 -10.86 -3.27 28.51
CA PRO A 122 -12.16 -3.82 28.87
C PRO A 122 -12.00 -5.25 29.40
N ASP A 123 -13.05 -5.80 29.99
CA ASP A 123 -13.04 -7.19 30.44
C ASP A 123 -12.76 -8.18 29.29
N ASP A 124 -12.23 -9.36 29.63
CA ASP A 124 -11.77 -10.36 28.65
C ASP A 124 -12.85 -10.75 27.62
N LYS A 125 -14.14 -10.75 28.01
CA LYS A 125 -15.23 -11.10 27.09
C LYS A 125 -15.41 -10.02 26.04
N VAL A 126 -15.41 -8.75 26.46
CA VAL A 126 -15.49 -7.61 25.54
C VAL A 126 -14.23 -7.52 24.68
N PHE A 127 -13.05 -7.66 25.26
CA PHE A 127 -11.78 -7.65 24.53
C PHE A 127 -11.75 -8.72 23.43
N THR A 128 -12.09 -9.97 23.77
CA THR A 128 -12.13 -11.08 22.81
C THR A 128 -13.12 -10.81 21.67
N LYS A 129 -14.29 -10.22 21.97
CA LYS A 129 -15.29 -9.85 20.97
C LYS A 129 -14.76 -8.79 20.01
N ILE A 130 -14.04 -7.78 20.52
CA ILE A 130 -13.41 -6.72 19.70
C ILE A 130 -12.36 -7.34 18.77
N ILE A 131 -11.43 -8.13 19.31
CA ILE A 131 -10.35 -8.75 18.53
C ILE A 131 -10.91 -9.64 17.42
N ASN A 132 -11.90 -10.48 17.71
CA ASN A 132 -12.52 -11.34 16.70
C ASN A 132 -13.18 -10.52 15.57
N ARG A 133 -13.90 -9.45 15.93
CA ARG A 133 -14.56 -8.59 14.94
C ARG A 133 -13.54 -7.84 14.08
N VAL A 134 -12.50 -7.27 14.69
CA VAL A 134 -11.41 -6.59 13.98
C VAL A 134 -10.66 -7.58 13.09
N GLY A 135 -10.38 -8.79 13.56
CA GLY A 135 -9.72 -9.84 12.78
C GLY A 135 -10.51 -10.24 11.53
N GLN A 136 -11.82 -10.48 11.67
CA GLN A 136 -12.70 -10.77 10.54
C GLN A 136 -12.75 -9.61 9.53
N ALA A 137 -12.92 -8.38 10.02
CA ALA A 137 -12.92 -7.19 9.18
C ALA A 137 -11.58 -6.99 8.45
N ALA A 138 -10.46 -7.26 9.12
CA ALA A 138 -9.12 -7.17 8.53
C ALA A 138 -8.90 -8.20 7.41
N VAL A 139 -9.42 -9.41 7.55
CA VAL A 139 -9.36 -10.42 6.47
C VAL A 139 -10.21 -9.99 5.27
N ALA A 140 -11.41 -9.46 5.51
CA ALA A 140 -12.27 -8.94 4.45
C ALA A 140 -11.62 -7.75 3.72
N ALA A 141 -11.06 -6.79 4.48
CA ALA A 141 -10.43 -5.58 3.93
C ALA A 141 -9.15 -5.88 3.12
N LYS A 142 -8.48 -7.02 3.35
CA LYS A 142 -7.33 -7.45 2.53
C LYS A 142 -7.72 -7.87 1.11
N ARG A 143 -9.00 -8.16 0.84
CA ARG A 143 -9.48 -8.49 -0.50
C ARG A 143 -9.79 -7.20 -1.24
N VAL A 144 -8.81 -6.74 -2.01
CA VAL A 144 -9.03 -5.67 -2.98
C VAL A 144 -9.49 -6.31 -4.29
N GLU A 145 -10.74 -6.10 -4.64
CA GLU A 145 -11.31 -6.54 -5.91
C GLU A 145 -11.64 -5.31 -6.77
N VAL A 146 -11.08 -5.29 -7.98
CA VAL A 146 -11.39 -4.25 -8.97
C VAL A 146 -12.37 -4.87 -9.98
N PRO A 147 -13.60 -4.32 -10.12
CA PRO A 147 -14.55 -4.82 -11.09
C PRO A 147 -14.00 -4.75 -12.52
N PHE A 148 -14.24 -5.80 -13.32
CA PHE A 148 -13.75 -5.84 -14.71
C PHE A 148 -14.33 -4.72 -15.58
N ASP A 149 -15.55 -4.29 -15.31
CA ASP A 149 -16.25 -3.22 -16.04
C ASP A 149 -15.48 -1.87 -16.03
N ARG A 150 -14.53 -1.70 -15.11
CA ARG A 150 -13.63 -0.53 -15.08
C ARG A 150 -12.68 -0.45 -16.26
N VAL A 151 -12.30 -1.60 -16.78
CA VAL A 151 -11.34 -1.71 -17.88
C VAL A 151 -11.98 -2.21 -19.16
N ALA A 152 -13.19 -2.78 -19.07
CA ALA A 152 -13.98 -3.18 -20.22
C ALA A 152 -14.54 -1.97 -20.97
N PRO A 153 -14.61 -2.00 -22.30
CA PRO A 153 -15.35 -1.01 -23.05
C PRO A 153 -16.86 -1.16 -22.78
N PRO A 154 -17.62 -0.05 -22.73
CA PRO A 154 -19.08 -0.13 -22.67
C PRO A 154 -19.64 -0.80 -23.94
N GLU A 155 -20.84 -1.37 -23.83
CA GLU A 155 -21.44 -2.20 -24.88
C GLU A 155 -21.55 -1.48 -26.24
N ASP A 156 -21.84 -0.18 -26.24
CA ASP A 156 -21.92 0.66 -27.44
C ASP A 156 -20.57 0.88 -28.14
N LYS A 157 -19.46 0.46 -27.51
CA LYS A 157 -18.09 0.55 -28.04
C LYS A 157 -17.48 -0.80 -28.37
N TRP A 158 -18.22 -1.89 -28.24
CA TRP A 158 -17.70 -3.21 -28.59
C TRP A 158 -17.30 -3.27 -30.06
N TRP A 159 -16.17 -3.93 -30.32
CA TRP A 159 -15.62 -4.17 -31.65
C TRP A 159 -15.33 -2.93 -32.50
N THR A 160 -15.12 -1.78 -31.85
CA THR A 160 -14.75 -0.53 -32.52
C THR A 160 -13.24 -0.37 -32.68
N GLY A 161 -12.43 -1.25 -32.11
CA GLY A 161 -10.97 -1.22 -32.17
C GLY A 161 -10.40 -1.59 -33.54
N ASP A 162 -9.29 -0.94 -33.90
CA ASP A 162 -8.50 -1.16 -35.13
C ASP A 162 -7.07 -1.56 -34.75
N THR A 163 -6.60 -2.69 -35.28
CA THR A 163 -5.28 -3.28 -34.99
C THR A 163 -4.19 -2.86 -35.96
N SER A 164 -4.52 -2.10 -37.02
CA SER A 164 -3.58 -1.72 -38.09
C SER A 164 -2.35 -0.96 -37.62
N LYS A 165 -2.46 -0.23 -36.50
CA LYS A 165 -1.36 0.56 -35.91
C LYS A 165 -0.79 -0.07 -34.65
N GLU A 166 -1.66 -0.42 -33.72
CA GLU A 166 -1.29 -1.05 -32.45
C GLU A 166 -2.50 -1.74 -31.82
N ILE A 167 -2.25 -2.79 -31.07
CA ILE A 167 -3.19 -3.38 -30.14
C ILE A 167 -2.97 -2.69 -28.79
N ASN A 168 -4.03 -2.15 -28.19
CA ASN A 168 -3.99 -1.53 -26.86
C ASN A 168 -5.13 -2.08 -26.02
N VAL A 169 -4.80 -2.81 -24.97
CA VAL A 169 -5.79 -3.43 -24.08
C VAL A 169 -5.59 -3.00 -22.63
N PRO A 170 -6.60 -2.35 -22.02
CA PRO A 170 -6.59 -2.04 -20.59
C PRO A 170 -6.49 -3.32 -19.73
N LEU A 171 -5.60 -3.32 -18.75
CA LEU A 171 -5.39 -4.46 -17.84
C LEU A 171 -5.93 -4.21 -16.43
N GLY A 172 -5.85 -2.98 -15.95
CA GLY A 172 -6.21 -2.62 -14.58
C GLY A 172 -5.78 -1.21 -14.20
N PRO A 173 -6.19 -0.71 -13.04
CA PRO A 173 -5.75 0.59 -12.54
C PRO A 173 -4.23 0.60 -12.25
N ALA A 174 -3.62 1.76 -12.49
CA ALA A 174 -2.23 2.09 -12.19
C ALA A 174 -2.19 3.34 -11.32
N GLY A 175 -2.51 3.18 -10.04
CA GLY A 175 -2.74 4.30 -9.12
C GLY A 175 -4.18 4.82 -9.21
N ALA A 176 -4.41 6.06 -8.76
CA ALA A 176 -5.75 6.61 -8.61
C ALA A 176 -6.44 6.99 -9.94
N LYS A 177 -5.67 7.48 -10.92
CA LYS A 177 -6.22 8.11 -12.14
C LYS A 177 -5.85 7.44 -13.46
N LYS A 178 -4.90 6.51 -13.44
CA LYS A 178 -4.34 5.92 -14.67
C LYS A 178 -4.77 4.48 -14.79
N THR A 179 -4.87 4.02 -16.02
CA THR A 179 -5.11 2.62 -16.35
C THR A 179 -3.85 2.04 -16.99
N GLN A 180 -3.31 0.97 -16.40
CA GLN A 180 -2.27 0.19 -17.04
C GLN A 180 -2.87 -0.51 -18.27
N SER A 181 -2.25 -0.30 -19.42
CA SER A 181 -2.61 -1.01 -20.64
C SER A 181 -1.44 -1.82 -21.16
N MET A 182 -1.73 -2.92 -21.83
CA MET A 182 -0.77 -3.70 -22.61
C MET A 182 -0.84 -3.25 -24.07
N ARG A 183 0.32 -2.96 -24.67
CA ARG A 183 0.41 -2.49 -26.05
C ARG A 183 1.28 -3.42 -26.89
N LEU A 184 0.81 -3.77 -28.08
CA LEU A 184 1.50 -4.64 -29.04
C LEU A 184 1.39 -4.08 -30.47
N GLY A 185 2.27 -4.54 -31.36
CA GLY A 185 2.23 -4.20 -32.79
C GLY A 185 3.18 -3.06 -33.20
N LYS A 186 3.75 -2.32 -32.24
CA LYS A 186 4.65 -1.19 -32.51
C LYS A 186 6.11 -1.52 -32.19
N GLY A 187 7.01 -1.27 -33.14
CA GLY A 187 8.45 -1.50 -32.97
C GLY A 187 8.73 -2.98 -32.64
N THR A 188 9.48 -3.23 -31.58
CA THR A 188 9.82 -4.58 -31.11
C THR A 188 8.80 -5.17 -30.14
N SER A 189 7.76 -4.43 -29.76
CA SER A 189 6.72 -4.87 -28.82
C SER A 189 5.69 -5.78 -29.51
N GLN A 190 6.10 -7.02 -29.79
CA GLN A 190 5.28 -8.00 -30.51
C GLN A 190 4.85 -9.19 -29.63
N HIS A 191 5.52 -9.40 -28.49
CA HIS A 191 5.32 -10.57 -27.64
C HIS A 191 5.21 -10.17 -26.17
N VAL A 192 4.51 -11.00 -25.38
CA VAL A 192 4.26 -10.77 -23.95
C VAL A 192 4.62 -12.02 -23.17
N LEU A 193 5.42 -11.86 -22.12
CA LEU A 193 5.68 -12.88 -21.11
C LEU A 193 4.93 -12.53 -19.83
N ILE A 194 4.02 -13.40 -19.39
CA ILE A 194 3.34 -13.27 -18.10
C ILE A 194 3.87 -14.35 -17.15
N ALA A 195 4.58 -13.93 -16.11
CA ALA A 195 5.14 -14.81 -15.10
C ALA A 195 4.57 -14.50 -13.71
N GLY A 196 4.38 -15.53 -12.89
CA GLY A 196 3.85 -15.39 -11.53
C GLY A 196 3.79 -16.72 -10.80
N LYS A 197 3.97 -16.70 -9.48
CA LYS A 197 3.84 -17.88 -8.61
C LYS A 197 2.37 -18.32 -8.53
N THR A 198 2.12 -19.58 -8.15
CA THR A 198 0.75 -20.05 -7.88
C THR A 198 0.04 -19.11 -6.90
N GLY A 199 -1.19 -18.72 -7.22
CA GLY A 199 -1.98 -17.77 -6.42
C GLY A 199 -1.70 -16.29 -6.71
N SER A 200 -0.75 -15.93 -7.58
CA SER A 200 -0.45 -14.52 -7.89
C SER A 200 -1.44 -13.84 -8.84
N GLY A 201 -2.53 -14.51 -9.22
CA GLY A 201 -3.54 -13.97 -10.16
C GLY A 201 -3.23 -14.12 -11.65
N LYS A 202 -2.20 -14.90 -12.05
CA LYS A 202 -1.81 -15.08 -13.47
C LYS A 202 -2.98 -15.50 -14.37
N SER A 203 -3.76 -16.50 -13.95
CA SER A 203 -4.91 -16.98 -14.74
C SER A 203 -6.00 -15.91 -14.84
N THR A 204 -6.28 -15.18 -13.75
CA THR A 204 -7.24 -14.06 -13.73
C THR A 204 -6.80 -12.94 -14.69
N MET A 205 -5.52 -12.59 -14.68
CA MET A 205 -4.96 -11.61 -15.62
C MET A 205 -5.12 -12.06 -17.08
N MET A 206 -4.86 -13.34 -17.38
CA MET A 206 -5.05 -13.89 -18.73
C MET A 206 -6.52 -13.85 -19.16
N HIS A 207 -7.46 -14.19 -18.28
CA HIS A 207 -8.89 -14.09 -18.59
C HIS A 207 -9.32 -12.64 -18.84
N ALA A 208 -8.88 -11.71 -17.99
CA ALA A 208 -9.16 -10.28 -18.17
C ALA A 208 -8.58 -9.79 -19.51
N LEU A 209 -7.35 -10.15 -19.83
CA LEU A 209 -6.69 -9.80 -21.08
C LEU A 209 -7.47 -10.31 -22.31
N ILE A 210 -7.77 -11.60 -22.36
CA ILE A 210 -8.47 -12.23 -23.50
C ILE A 210 -9.87 -11.63 -23.65
N THR A 211 -10.61 -11.53 -22.55
CA THR A 211 -11.96 -10.95 -22.56
C THR A 211 -11.92 -9.52 -23.06
N ASN A 212 -11.00 -8.70 -22.56
CA ASN A 212 -10.95 -7.30 -22.92
C ASN A 212 -10.50 -7.09 -24.39
N LEU A 213 -9.59 -7.92 -24.90
CA LEU A 213 -9.27 -7.95 -26.34
C LEU A 213 -10.49 -8.33 -27.18
N ALA A 214 -11.27 -9.34 -26.78
CA ALA A 214 -12.46 -9.79 -27.50
C ALA A 214 -13.60 -8.76 -27.48
N LEU A 215 -13.69 -7.92 -26.44
CA LEU A 215 -14.66 -6.82 -26.38
C LEU A 215 -14.22 -5.62 -27.23
N ASN A 216 -12.93 -5.31 -27.27
CA ASN A 216 -12.43 -4.15 -28.03
C ASN A 216 -12.34 -4.41 -29.54
N TYR A 217 -11.96 -5.62 -29.95
CA TYR A 217 -11.61 -5.95 -31.34
C TYR A 217 -12.52 -7.04 -31.90
N SER A 218 -12.98 -6.85 -33.14
CA SER A 218 -13.81 -7.85 -33.82
C SER A 218 -13.00 -9.11 -34.19
N PRO A 219 -13.65 -10.25 -34.50
CA PRO A 219 -12.95 -11.45 -34.99
C PRO A 219 -12.17 -11.26 -36.31
N ASN A 220 -12.46 -10.20 -37.07
CA ASN A 220 -11.69 -9.83 -38.27
C ASN A 220 -10.37 -9.14 -37.92
N GLU A 221 -10.27 -8.55 -36.73
CA GLU A 221 -9.11 -7.83 -36.24
C GLU A 221 -8.19 -8.73 -35.39
N ILE A 222 -8.76 -9.55 -34.51
CA ILE A 222 -8.01 -10.43 -33.59
C ILE A 222 -8.60 -11.84 -33.59
N GLN A 223 -7.71 -12.83 -33.63
CA GLN A 223 -8.02 -14.24 -33.50
C GLN A 223 -7.22 -14.84 -32.34
N PHE A 224 -7.86 -15.68 -31.52
CA PHE A 224 -7.24 -16.32 -30.37
C PHE A 224 -6.95 -17.79 -30.64
N TYR A 225 -5.71 -18.19 -30.38
CA TYR A 225 -5.29 -19.59 -30.32
C TYR A 225 -4.80 -19.89 -28.90
N LEU A 226 -5.67 -20.48 -28.08
CA LEU A 226 -5.40 -20.71 -26.67
C LEU A 226 -4.88 -22.14 -26.45
N ILE A 227 -3.65 -22.26 -25.93
CA ILE A 227 -2.99 -23.54 -25.65
C ILE A 227 -2.68 -23.61 -24.16
N ASP A 228 -3.26 -24.59 -23.46
CA ASP A 228 -2.96 -24.88 -22.05
C ASP A 228 -2.26 -26.23 -21.92
N PHE A 229 -0.97 -26.19 -21.58
CA PHE A 229 -0.14 -27.37 -21.41
C PHE A 229 -0.39 -28.12 -20.09
N LYS A 230 -1.32 -27.67 -19.23
CA LYS A 230 -1.63 -28.34 -17.96
C LYS A 230 -2.45 -29.63 -18.06
N LYS A 231 -3.03 -29.96 -19.22
CA LYS A 231 -3.74 -31.24 -19.45
C LYS A 231 -2.93 -32.18 -20.33
N GLY A 232 -1.78 -32.63 -19.81
CA GLY A 232 -0.87 -33.56 -20.49
C GLY A 232 0.06 -34.28 -19.52
N VAL A 233 -0.53 -35.00 -18.57
CA VAL A 233 0.10 -36.11 -17.84
C VAL A 233 -0.96 -37.21 -17.72
N GLU A 234 -1.15 -37.92 -18.83
CA GLU A 234 -1.29 -39.38 -18.78
C GLU A 234 0.12 -39.98 -18.91
#